data_AF-A0AAU3Q362-F1
#
_entry.id   AF-A0AAU3Q362-F1
#
_cell.length_a   1.000
_cell.length_b   1.000
_cell.length_c   1.000
_cell.angle_alpha   90.00
_cell.angle_beta   90.00
_cell.angle_gamma   90.00
#
_symmetry.space_group_name_H-M   'P 1'
#
loop_
_entity.id
_entity.type
_entity.pdbx_description
1 polymer ?
#
loop_
_entity_poly.entity_id
_entity_poly.type
_entity_poly.pdbx_seq_one_letter_code
_entity_poly.pdbx_strand_id
1 'polypeptide(L)'
;MSTSHIDSHGPVATRDLDAADRDLAEYGVCVVLDALEADFLDEVRTALYRAAESDDRRGRRLEYAYGRDDHINQRIWNLPSRDPVFCDLAEHPLALRFVEASLGWPALLSSMSANITAAQGASMQLHADQGYIPGPWTRPHGINIAWCVDDFTRTNGATVYVPSSHLKNRNQRRDDEIGELAPVEAPAGSMIAMDGRLWHTNGVNTDGVRRAGIFTWYTLPIYMPQENWFLSASPSIRQFGSETLQTLLGFRPQVLGRINGQDRLEKTPATE
;
A
#
# COMPACT_ATOMS: atom_id res chain seq x y z
N MET A 1 -8.80 32.34 26.61
CA MET A 1 -7.98 31.42 25.79
C MET A 1 -8.86 30.23 25.48
N SER A 2 -9.43 30.21 24.28
CA SER A 2 -10.42 29.21 23.86
C SER A 2 -9.69 27.91 23.56
N THR A 3 -9.89 26.90 24.40
CA THR A 3 -9.56 25.51 24.08
C THR A 3 -10.50 25.06 22.97
N SER A 4 -10.03 25.10 21.73
CA SER A 4 -10.72 24.44 20.63
C SER A 4 -10.68 22.94 20.89
N HIS A 5 -11.82 22.37 21.29
CA HIS A 5 -12.08 20.97 21.10
C HIS A 5 -11.90 20.68 19.59
N ILE A 6 -10.84 19.96 19.25
CA ILE A 6 -10.73 19.34 17.92
C ILE A 6 -11.69 18.15 18.01
N ASP A 7 -12.87 18.27 17.41
CA ASP A 7 -13.78 17.16 17.21
C ASP A 7 -13.06 16.14 16.32
N SER A 8 -12.43 15.14 16.94
CA SER A 8 -11.52 14.17 16.32
C SER A 8 -12.28 13.10 15.54
N HIS A 9 -12.93 13.49 14.45
CA HIS A 9 -13.49 12.53 13.50
C HIS A 9 -12.42 12.37 12.42
N GLY A 10 -11.76 11.21 12.41
CA GLY A 10 -10.87 10.83 11.30
C GLY A 10 -11.62 10.77 9.97
N PRO A 11 -10.99 10.32 8.87
CA PRO A 11 -11.66 10.26 7.59
C PRO A 11 -12.94 9.42 7.70
N VAL A 12 -14.00 9.89 7.07
CA VAL A 12 -15.29 9.19 7.07
C VAL A 12 -15.33 8.35 5.81
N ALA A 13 -15.48 7.03 5.98
CA ALA A 13 -15.58 6.12 4.86
C ALA A 13 -16.73 6.55 3.92
N THR A 14 -16.41 6.73 2.65
CA THR A 14 -17.29 7.43 1.70
C THR A 14 -17.26 6.79 0.32
N ARG A 15 -18.35 6.96 -0.44
CA ARG A 15 -18.39 6.68 -1.89
C ARG A 15 -18.18 7.94 -2.74
N ASP A 16 -18.21 9.12 -2.11
CA ASP A 16 -17.94 10.40 -2.75
C ASP A 16 -16.43 10.62 -2.85
N LEU A 17 -15.90 10.58 -4.08
CA LEU A 17 -14.47 10.74 -4.33
C LEU A 17 -13.97 12.15 -3.99
N ASP A 18 -14.81 13.17 -4.07
CA ASP A 18 -14.41 14.53 -3.69
C ASP A 18 -14.29 14.63 -2.16
N ALA A 19 -15.12 13.89 -1.42
CA ALA A 19 -14.96 13.76 0.03
C ALA A 19 -13.68 12.98 0.38
N ALA A 20 -13.40 11.88 -0.34
CA ALA A 20 -12.16 11.14 -0.15
C ALA A 20 -10.90 11.98 -0.44
N ASP A 21 -10.93 12.83 -1.47
CA ASP A 21 -9.84 13.75 -1.80
C ASP A 21 -9.63 14.80 -0.68
N ARG A 22 -10.72 15.33 -0.09
CA ARG A 22 -10.65 16.24 1.07
C ARG A 22 -10.06 15.54 2.29
N ASP A 23 -10.51 14.33 2.59
CA ASP A 23 -10.03 13.53 3.72
C ASP A 23 -8.53 13.21 3.58
N LEU A 24 -8.07 12.83 2.38
CA LEU A 24 -6.66 12.59 2.12
C LEU A 24 -5.82 13.86 2.31
N ALA A 25 -6.32 15.02 1.89
CA ALA A 25 -5.64 16.29 2.09
C ALA A 25 -5.58 16.70 3.57
N GLU A 26 -6.68 16.56 4.31
CA GLU A 26 -6.82 17.00 5.71
C GLU A 26 -6.14 16.05 6.69
N TYR A 27 -6.37 14.75 6.55
CA TYR A 27 -5.92 13.73 7.51
C TYR A 27 -4.70 12.94 7.04
N GLY A 28 -4.37 13.00 5.74
CA GLY A 28 -3.28 12.23 5.13
C GLY A 28 -3.68 10.79 4.81
N VAL A 29 -4.95 10.44 5.00
CA VAL A 29 -5.55 9.15 4.69
C VAL A 29 -7.02 9.32 4.38
N CYS A 30 -7.55 8.54 3.43
CA CYS A 30 -8.98 8.45 3.15
C CYS A 30 -9.44 7.00 2.96
N VAL A 31 -10.74 6.76 3.09
CA VAL A 31 -11.37 5.44 2.92
C VAL A 31 -12.48 5.53 1.87
N VAL A 32 -12.31 4.79 0.78
CA VAL A 32 -13.29 4.66 -0.29
C VAL A 32 -14.03 3.33 -0.15
N LEU A 33 -15.35 3.42 0.10
CA LEU A 33 -16.24 2.27 0.22
C LEU A 33 -16.53 1.63 -1.14
N ASP A 34 -16.82 0.33 -1.12
CA ASP A 34 -17.19 -0.47 -2.30
C ASP A 34 -16.21 -0.30 -3.48
N ALA A 35 -14.91 -0.20 -3.15
CA ALA A 35 -13.88 -0.06 -4.16
C ALA A 35 -13.68 -1.34 -4.99
N LEU A 36 -14.04 -2.50 -4.42
CA LEU A 36 -14.05 -3.80 -5.06
C LEU A 36 -15.46 -4.39 -5.02
N GLU A 37 -15.95 -4.81 -6.18
CA GLU A 37 -17.18 -5.60 -6.28
C GLU A 37 -17.03 -6.96 -5.57
N ALA A 38 -18.14 -7.52 -5.10
CA ALA A 38 -18.13 -8.73 -4.25
C ALA A 38 -17.42 -9.93 -4.91
N ASP A 39 -17.68 -10.18 -6.20
CA ASP A 39 -17.07 -11.29 -6.94
C ASP A 39 -15.55 -11.09 -7.11
N PHE A 40 -15.12 -9.85 -7.38
CA PHE A 40 -13.71 -9.52 -7.54
C PHE A 40 -12.96 -9.57 -6.19
N LEU A 41 -13.59 -9.14 -5.10
CA LEU A 41 -13.05 -9.31 -3.75
C LEU A 41 -12.86 -10.78 -3.40
N ASP A 42 -13.79 -11.67 -3.78
CA ASP A 42 -13.66 -13.10 -3.54
C ASP A 42 -12.52 -13.74 -4.36
N GLU A 43 -12.34 -13.30 -5.60
CA GLU A 43 -11.21 -13.71 -6.45
C GLU A 43 -9.88 -13.30 -5.81
N VAL A 44 -9.74 -12.03 -5.39
CA VAL A 44 -8.57 -11.49 -4.69
C VAL A 44 -8.28 -12.28 -3.41
N ARG A 45 -9.31 -12.53 -2.60
CA ARG A 45 -9.19 -13.29 -1.35
C ARG A 45 -8.70 -14.71 -1.61
N THR A 46 -9.32 -15.38 -2.58
CA THR A 46 -8.96 -16.76 -2.99
C THR A 46 -7.52 -16.83 -3.48
N ALA A 47 -7.10 -15.92 -4.36
CA ALA A 47 -5.73 -15.83 -4.86
C ALA A 47 -4.72 -15.60 -3.73
N LEU A 48 -5.06 -14.73 -2.77
CA LEU A 48 -4.20 -14.40 -1.63
C LEU A 48 -3.95 -15.63 -0.76
N TYR A 49 -5.00 -16.32 -0.33
CA TYR A 49 -4.83 -17.51 0.51
C TYR A 49 -4.17 -18.68 -0.24
N ARG A 50 -4.40 -18.80 -1.56
CA ARG A 50 -3.65 -19.73 -2.41
C ARG A 50 -2.15 -19.40 -2.42
N ALA A 51 -1.79 -18.13 -2.50
CA ALA A 51 -0.40 -17.68 -2.45
C ALA A 51 0.25 -17.95 -1.07
N ALA A 52 -0.48 -17.69 0.01
CA ALA A 52 -0.04 -17.99 1.38
C ALA A 52 0.22 -19.50 1.60
N GLU A 53 -0.73 -20.36 1.22
CA GLU A 53 -0.58 -21.82 1.30
C GLU A 53 0.57 -22.32 0.42
N SER A 54 0.74 -21.72 -0.76
CA SER A 54 1.82 -22.02 -1.70
C SER A 54 3.21 -21.76 -1.10
N ASP A 55 3.35 -20.72 -0.27
CA ASP A 55 4.59 -20.41 0.45
C ASP A 55 4.80 -21.34 1.65
N ASP A 56 3.75 -21.69 2.40
CA ASP A 56 3.81 -22.69 3.48
C ASP A 56 4.27 -24.06 2.94
N ARG A 57 3.62 -24.59 1.90
CA ARG A 57 3.96 -25.91 1.30
C ARG A 57 5.39 -25.99 0.76
N ARG A 58 5.98 -24.84 0.41
CA ARG A 58 7.33 -24.78 -0.15
C ARG A 58 8.38 -24.36 0.87
N GLY A 59 8.01 -24.19 2.14
CA GLY A 59 8.93 -23.77 3.20
C GLY A 59 9.49 -22.37 2.98
N ARG A 60 8.71 -21.48 2.37
CA ARG A 60 9.09 -20.07 2.08
C ARG A 60 8.22 -19.06 2.80
N ARG A 61 7.46 -19.50 3.81
CA ARG A 61 6.65 -18.62 4.66
C ARG A 61 7.54 -17.52 5.23
N LEU A 62 7.16 -16.27 4.99
CA LEU A 62 7.83 -15.12 5.57
C LEU A 62 7.03 -14.59 6.74
N GLU A 63 7.76 -14.39 7.82
CA GLU A 63 7.24 -14.25 9.16
C GLU A 63 7.77 -12.94 9.76
N TYR A 64 6.86 -12.05 10.13
CA TYR A 64 7.21 -10.74 10.68
C TYR A 64 6.65 -10.61 12.10
N ALA A 65 7.57 -10.57 13.06
CA ALA A 65 7.29 -10.26 14.45
C ALA A 65 7.78 -8.84 14.76
N TYR A 66 6.90 -8.02 15.33
CA TYR A 66 7.21 -6.64 15.72
C TYR A 66 7.44 -6.50 17.24
N GLY A 67 7.37 -7.61 17.98
CA GLY A 67 7.52 -7.68 19.43
C GLY A 67 8.15 -9.00 19.88
N ARG A 68 8.11 -9.26 21.19
CA ARG A 68 8.72 -10.46 21.80
C ARG A 68 7.82 -11.71 21.78
N ASP A 69 6.56 -11.57 21.39
CA ASP A 69 5.59 -12.67 21.44
C ASP A 69 5.60 -13.50 20.15
N ASP A 70 5.27 -14.80 20.28
CA ASP A 70 5.26 -15.82 19.21
C ASP A 70 4.12 -15.65 18.18
N HIS A 71 3.41 -14.51 18.18
CA HIS A 71 2.32 -14.23 17.27
C HIS A 71 2.84 -13.52 16.02
N ILE A 72 3.01 -14.30 14.96
CA ILE A 72 3.77 -13.90 13.79
C ILE A 72 2.85 -13.63 12.60
N ASN A 73 2.93 -12.43 12.06
CA ASN A 73 2.22 -12.08 10.83
C ASN A 73 2.86 -12.82 9.64
N GLN A 74 2.02 -13.35 8.75
CA GLN A 74 2.49 -13.88 7.48
C GLN A 74 2.52 -12.75 6.44
N ARG A 75 3.69 -12.51 5.84
CA ARG A 75 3.84 -11.57 4.72
C ARG A 75 3.98 -12.33 3.42
N ILE A 76 3.18 -11.96 2.43
CA ILE A 76 3.25 -12.51 1.08
C ILE A 76 3.74 -11.41 0.16
N TRP A 77 4.92 -11.59 -0.42
CA TRP A 77 5.58 -10.64 -1.31
C TRP A 77 5.46 -11.04 -2.79
N ASN A 78 5.74 -10.09 -3.67
CA ASN A 78 5.72 -10.26 -5.12
C ASN A 78 4.35 -10.74 -5.61
N LEU A 79 3.28 -10.13 -5.08
CA LEU A 79 1.90 -10.48 -5.41
C LEU A 79 1.60 -10.46 -6.91
N PRO A 80 2.07 -9.49 -7.73
CA PRO A 80 1.83 -9.51 -9.17
C PRO A 80 2.27 -10.83 -9.85
N SER A 81 3.30 -11.50 -9.30
CA SER A 81 3.77 -12.80 -9.82
C SER A 81 3.06 -14.01 -9.21
N ARG A 82 2.15 -13.82 -8.27
CA ARG A 82 1.41 -14.91 -7.62
C ARG A 82 0.11 -15.25 -8.35
N ASP A 83 -0.57 -14.24 -8.88
CA ASP A 83 -1.84 -14.39 -9.60
C ASP A 83 -2.14 -13.10 -10.43
N PRO A 84 -2.69 -13.19 -11.66
CA PRO A 84 -3.02 -12.01 -12.47
C PRO A 84 -3.95 -11.00 -11.78
N VAL A 85 -4.83 -11.42 -10.88
CA VAL A 85 -5.75 -10.51 -10.17
C VAL A 85 -5.00 -9.42 -9.39
N PHE A 86 -3.76 -9.69 -8.97
CA PHE A 86 -2.92 -8.69 -8.29
C PHE A 86 -2.32 -7.67 -9.25
N CYS A 87 -2.11 -8.03 -10.51
CA CYS A 87 -1.77 -7.05 -11.54
C CYS A 87 -2.96 -6.11 -11.78
N ASP A 88 -4.18 -6.64 -11.85
CA ASP A 88 -5.40 -5.86 -12.01
C ASP A 88 -5.61 -4.88 -10.84
N LEU A 89 -5.35 -5.31 -9.61
CA LEU A 89 -5.33 -4.43 -8.43
C LEU A 89 -4.24 -3.36 -8.50
N ALA A 90 -3.03 -3.72 -8.92
CA ALA A 90 -1.90 -2.79 -9.01
C ALA A 90 -2.14 -1.67 -10.04
N GLU A 91 -2.98 -1.89 -11.05
CA GLU A 91 -3.38 -0.88 -12.03
C GLU A 91 -4.85 -0.48 -11.95
N HIS A 92 -5.51 -0.77 -10.83
CA HIS A 92 -6.93 -0.46 -10.66
C HIS A 92 -7.19 1.04 -10.86
N PRO A 93 -8.18 1.45 -11.69
CA PRO A 93 -8.39 2.85 -12.06
C PRO A 93 -8.56 3.79 -10.85
N LEU A 94 -9.27 3.33 -9.83
CA LEU A 94 -9.46 4.09 -8.60
C LEU A 94 -8.14 4.33 -7.86
N ALA A 95 -7.26 3.33 -7.78
CA ALA A 95 -5.94 3.49 -7.16
C ALA A 95 -5.07 4.46 -7.98
N LEU A 96 -5.04 4.30 -9.30
CA LEU A 96 -4.25 5.14 -10.19
C LEU A 96 -4.70 6.61 -10.15
N ARG A 97 -5.99 6.89 -9.92
CA ARG A 97 -6.49 8.25 -9.67
C ARG A 97 -5.75 8.92 -8.50
N PHE A 98 -5.66 8.25 -7.35
CA PHE A 98 -4.97 8.79 -6.17
C PHE A 98 -3.46 8.85 -6.36
N VAL A 99 -2.88 7.88 -7.07
CA VAL A 99 -1.45 7.88 -7.43
C VAL A 99 -1.12 9.08 -8.30
N GLU A 100 -1.89 9.33 -9.37
CA GLU A 100 -1.67 10.46 -10.27
C GLU A 100 -1.90 11.80 -9.56
N ALA A 101 -2.96 11.92 -8.74
CA ALA A 101 -3.21 13.12 -7.97
C ALA A 101 -2.09 13.44 -6.96
N SER A 102 -1.46 12.42 -6.36
CA SER A 102 -0.46 12.59 -5.31
C SER A 102 0.97 12.73 -5.84
N LEU A 103 1.33 11.94 -6.84
CA LEU A 103 2.70 11.80 -7.34
C LEU A 103 2.89 12.33 -8.77
N GLY A 104 1.80 12.50 -9.52
CA GLY A 104 1.83 12.66 -10.97
C GLY A 104 2.09 11.34 -11.70
N TRP A 105 2.20 11.43 -13.03
CA TRP A 105 2.53 10.30 -13.91
C TRP A 105 3.78 10.59 -14.73
N PRO A 106 4.70 9.62 -14.93
CA PRO A 106 4.65 8.25 -14.44
C PRO A 106 5.00 8.10 -12.96
N ALA A 107 4.43 7.07 -12.33
CA ALA A 107 4.83 6.54 -11.03
C ALA A 107 5.35 5.10 -11.19
N LEU A 108 6.09 4.62 -10.19
CA LEU A 108 6.50 3.22 -10.10
C LEU A 108 5.75 2.53 -8.96
N LEU A 109 5.32 1.29 -9.17
CA LEU A 109 4.98 0.38 -8.09
C LEU A 109 6.30 0.00 -7.41
N SER A 110 6.48 0.38 -6.16
CA SER A 110 7.69 0.07 -5.40
C SER A 110 7.62 -1.32 -4.78
N SER A 111 6.46 -1.73 -4.27
CA SER A 111 6.21 -3.06 -3.73
C SER A 111 4.72 -3.36 -3.71
N MET A 112 4.38 -4.65 -3.72
CA MET A 112 3.01 -5.09 -3.51
C MET A 112 3.00 -6.38 -2.70
N SER A 113 2.56 -6.25 -1.45
CA SER A 113 2.57 -7.34 -0.48
C SER A 113 1.25 -7.44 0.27
N ALA A 114 0.94 -8.64 0.74
CA ALA A 114 -0.14 -8.85 1.70
C ALA A 114 0.40 -9.09 3.10
N ASN A 115 -0.38 -8.67 4.08
CA ASN A 115 -0.19 -9.00 5.49
C ASN A 115 -1.40 -9.78 5.99
N ILE A 116 -1.18 -11.02 6.42
CA ILE A 116 -2.17 -11.78 7.19
C ILE A 116 -1.78 -11.62 8.66
N THR A 117 -2.51 -10.75 9.34
CA THR A 117 -2.25 -10.37 10.73
C THR A 117 -2.63 -11.53 11.64
N ALA A 118 -1.70 -12.01 12.46
CA ALA A 118 -1.98 -13.02 13.48
C ALA A 118 -2.85 -12.43 14.61
N ALA A 119 -3.57 -13.30 15.32
CA ALA A 119 -4.17 -12.93 16.59
C ALA A 119 -3.05 -12.53 17.57
N GLN A 120 -3.23 -11.42 18.29
CA GLN A 120 -2.35 -10.95 19.36
C GLN A 120 -0.93 -10.51 18.91
N GLY A 121 -0.81 -9.95 17.71
CA GLY A 121 0.46 -9.39 17.20
C GLY A 121 0.84 -8.05 17.85
N ALA A 122 2.15 -7.81 18.02
CA ALA A 122 2.67 -6.54 18.49
C ALA A 122 2.60 -5.42 17.42
N SER A 123 2.63 -4.17 17.87
CA SER A 123 2.64 -2.99 17.01
C SER A 123 4.06 -2.62 16.56
N MET A 124 4.20 -2.14 15.32
CA MET A 124 5.41 -1.53 14.78
C MET A 124 5.72 -0.24 15.54
N GLN A 125 6.97 0.23 15.39
CA GLN A 125 7.28 1.60 15.77
C GLN A 125 6.49 2.56 14.88
N LEU A 126 6.02 3.67 15.46
CA LEU A 126 5.38 4.74 14.70
C LEU A 126 6.36 5.25 13.62
N HIS A 127 5.93 5.24 12.36
CA HIS A 127 6.77 5.57 11.22
C HIS A 127 5.96 6.23 10.12
N ALA A 128 6.65 6.81 9.15
CA ALA A 128 6.08 7.13 7.84
C ALA A 128 6.63 6.14 6.82
N ASP A 129 5.83 5.69 5.86
CA ASP A 129 6.29 4.76 4.83
C ASP A 129 7.46 5.34 4.03
N GLN A 130 7.42 6.64 3.72
CA GLN A 130 8.52 7.32 3.04
C GLN A 130 9.68 7.71 3.98
N GLY A 131 9.71 7.17 5.20
CA GLY A 131 10.65 7.54 6.25
C GLY A 131 12.12 7.33 5.93
N TYR A 132 12.42 6.46 4.97
CA TYR A 132 13.77 6.24 4.43
C TYR A 132 14.25 7.36 3.50
N ILE A 133 13.39 8.30 3.11
CA ILE A 133 13.74 9.42 2.24
C ILE A 133 14.23 10.60 3.09
N PRO A 134 15.42 11.17 2.78
CA PRO A 134 15.94 12.33 3.50
C PRO A 134 14.95 13.51 3.48
N GLY A 135 14.81 14.17 4.63
CA GLY A 135 14.02 15.39 4.75
C GLY A 135 14.79 16.64 4.28
N PRO A 136 14.12 17.80 4.19
CA PRO A 136 12.68 17.99 4.45
C PRO A 136 11.81 17.43 3.30
N TRP A 137 10.60 16.97 3.63
CA TRP A 137 9.65 16.48 2.62
C TRP A 137 8.76 17.62 2.15
N THR A 138 8.99 18.15 0.96
CA THR A 138 8.16 19.26 0.42
C THR A 138 6.88 18.79 -0.27
N ARG A 139 6.76 17.48 -0.51
CA ARG A 139 5.64 16.80 -1.18
C ARG A 139 5.64 15.31 -0.80
N PRO A 140 4.54 14.56 -1.04
CA PRO A 140 4.61 13.10 -0.95
C PRO A 140 5.56 12.55 -2.02
N HIS A 141 6.34 11.55 -1.65
CA HIS A 141 7.26 10.84 -2.54
C HIS A 141 6.84 9.39 -2.77
N GLY A 142 5.81 8.95 -2.04
CA GLY A 142 5.05 7.77 -2.33
C GLY A 142 3.66 7.85 -1.71
N ILE A 143 2.82 6.91 -2.10
CA ILE A 143 1.46 6.73 -1.59
C ILE A 143 1.21 5.23 -1.44
N ASN A 144 0.60 4.84 -0.33
CA ASN A 144 0.19 3.46 -0.08
C ASN A 144 -1.30 3.34 -0.37
N ILE A 145 -1.65 2.45 -1.29
CA ILE A 145 -3.03 2.05 -1.49
C ILE A 145 -3.19 0.69 -0.80
N ALA A 146 -4.04 0.63 0.22
CA ALA A 146 -4.37 -0.61 0.89
C ALA A 146 -5.75 -1.12 0.47
N TRP A 147 -5.84 -2.41 0.16
CA TRP A 147 -7.08 -3.10 -0.18
C TRP A 147 -7.52 -3.94 1.02
N CYS A 148 -8.72 -3.67 1.51
CA CYS A 148 -9.32 -4.39 2.63
C CYS A 148 -9.88 -5.73 2.15
N VAL A 149 -9.10 -6.81 2.26
CA VAL A 149 -9.56 -8.17 1.90
C VAL A 149 -10.58 -8.68 2.92
N ASP A 150 -10.34 -8.36 4.19
CA ASP A 150 -11.26 -8.53 5.31
C ASP A 150 -11.60 -7.16 5.91
N ASP A 151 -12.58 -7.12 6.82
CA ASP A 151 -12.91 -5.91 7.57
C ASP A 151 -11.69 -5.40 8.37
N PHE A 152 -11.50 -4.09 8.40
CA PHE A 152 -10.52 -3.41 9.23
C PHE A 152 -11.29 -2.74 10.37
N THR A 153 -11.05 -3.20 11.60
CA THR A 153 -11.67 -2.66 12.81
C THR A 153 -10.60 -2.27 13.82
N ARG A 154 -10.96 -1.41 14.76
CA ARG A 154 -10.11 -1.03 15.89
C ARG A 154 -9.53 -2.25 16.63
N THR A 155 -10.30 -3.33 16.71
CA THR A 155 -9.98 -4.51 17.53
C THR A 155 -9.28 -5.63 16.76
N ASN A 156 -9.33 -5.65 15.43
CA ASN A 156 -8.66 -6.69 14.62
C ASN A 156 -7.31 -6.24 14.02
N GLY A 157 -6.78 -5.13 14.53
CA GLY A 157 -5.47 -4.61 14.19
C GLY A 157 -5.47 -3.68 12.96
N ALA A 158 -6.59 -3.00 12.66
CA ALA A 158 -6.60 -1.92 11.67
C ALA A 158 -5.41 -0.97 11.86
N THR A 159 -4.92 -0.40 10.74
CA THR A 159 -3.85 0.59 10.81
C THR A 159 -4.29 1.76 11.69
N VAL A 160 -3.42 2.21 12.59
CA VAL A 160 -3.66 3.38 13.42
C VAL A 160 -2.68 4.48 13.04
N TYR A 161 -3.12 5.72 13.05
CA TYR A 161 -2.33 6.86 12.55
C TYR A 161 -2.48 8.09 13.44
N VAL A 162 -1.53 9.02 13.29
CA VAL A 162 -1.62 10.34 13.91
C VAL A 162 -2.28 11.30 12.91
N PRO A 163 -3.49 11.80 13.18
CA PRO A 163 -4.20 12.67 12.25
C PRO A 163 -3.38 13.88 11.81
N SER A 164 -3.41 14.16 10.51
CA SER A 164 -2.75 15.30 9.88
C SER A 164 -1.22 15.35 10.06
N SER A 165 -0.59 14.26 10.49
CA SER A 165 0.86 14.21 10.72
C SER A 165 1.69 14.34 9.44
N HIS A 166 1.12 14.01 8.28
CA HIS A 166 1.74 14.24 6.96
C HIS A 166 2.07 15.72 6.71
N LEU A 167 1.30 16.65 7.29
CA LEU A 167 1.53 18.10 7.20
C LEU A 167 2.79 18.56 7.95
N LYS A 168 3.34 17.72 8.85
CA LYS A 168 4.61 18.01 9.52
C LYS A 168 5.81 17.87 8.57
N ASN A 169 5.65 17.23 7.40
CA ASN A 169 6.65 17.22 6.32
C ASN A 169 8.03 16.66 6.73
N ARG A 170 8.04 15.71 7.67
CA ARG A 170 9.24 15.04 8.19
C ARG A 170 8.89 13.72 8.87
N ASN A 171 9.91 12.92 9.13
CA ASN A 171 9.81 11.77 10.03
C ASN A 171 9.37 12.16 11.45
N GLN A 172 8.74 11.20 12.11
CA GLN A 172 8.49 11.24 13.55
C GLN A 172 9.81 11.30 14.32
N ARG A 173 9.84 12.11 15.38
CA ARG A 173 10.94 12.25 16.33
C ARG A 173 10.48 11.82 17.70
N ARG A 174 11.43 11.42 18.55
CA ARG A 174 11.12 10.94 19.91
C ARG A 174 10.47 11.98 20.81
N ASP A 175 10.74 13.26 20.58
CA ASP A 175 10.22 14.40 21.32
C ASP A 175 8.89 14.93 20.76
N ASP A 176 8.33 14.31 19.72
CA ASP A 176 7.00 14.67 19.24
C ASP A 176 5.93 14.30 20.27
N GLU A 177 5.08 15.27 20.59
CA GLU A 177 3.84 15.02 21.32
C GLU A 177 2.88 14.22 20.42
N ILE A 178 2.69 12.95 20.75
CA ILE A 178 1.78 12.06 20.06
C ILE A 178 0.48 12.00 20.87
N GLY A 179 -0.61 12.50 20.26
CA GLY A 179 -1.96 12.37 20.81
C GLY A 179 -2.52 10.96 20.66
N GLU A 180 -3.84 10.82 20.78
CA GLU A 180 -4.50 9.55 20.50
C GLU A 180 -4.35 9.16 19.03
N LEU A 181 -3.96 7.92 18.77
CA LEU A 181 -3.89 7.35 17.43
C LEU A 181 -5.31 6.96 16.98
N ALA A 182 -5.73 7.43 15.81
CA ALA A 182 -7.02 7.08 15.24
C ALA A 182 -6.90 5.78 14.41
N PRO A 183 -7.83 4.81 14.53
CA PRO A 183 -7.86 3.67 13.63
C PRO A 183 -8.43 4.07 12.26
N VAL A 184 -7.95 3.41 11.20
CA VAL A 184 -8.55 3.46 9.86
C VAL A 184 -9.47 2.26 9.71
N GLU A 185 -10.74 2.44 10.05
CA GLU A 185 -11.76 1.39 9.98
C GLU A 185 -12.45 1.38 8.62
N ALA A 186 -12.63 0.20 8.04
CA ALA A 186 -13.21 0.04 6.72
C ALA A 186 -13.75 -1.39 6.53
N PRO A 187 -14.93 -1.59 5.92
CA PRO A 187 -15.41 -2.93 5.58
C PRO A 187 -14.57 -3.55 4.46
N ALA A 188 -14.59 -4.87 4.38
CA ALA A 188 -14.00 -5.62 3.27
C ALA A 188 -14.49 -5.10 1.91
N GLY A 189 -13.60 -5.07 0.92
CA GLY A 189 -13.85 -4.47 -0.41
C GLY A 189 -13.59 -2.97 -0.47
N SER A 190 -13.30 -2.31 0.66
CA SER A 190 -12.87 -0.90 0.66
C SER A 190 -11.42 -0.73 0.21
N MET A 191 -11.11 0.48 -0.26
CA MET A 191 -9.76 0.92 -0.55
C MET A 191 -9.38 2.06 0.40
N ILE A 192 -8.17 2.02 0.94
CA ILE A 192 -7.60 3.06 1.77
C ILE A 192 -6.44 3.69 1.00
N ALA A 193 -6.45 5.00 0.80
CA ALA A 193 -5.30 5.73 0.24
C ALA A 193 -4.59 6.48 1.37
N MET A 194 -3.26 6.35 1.46
CA MET A 194 -2.47 6.89 2.55
C MET A 194 -1.23 7.61 2.04
N ASP A 195 -1.10 8.89 2.40
CA ASP A 195 0.05 9.72 2.07
C ASP A 195 1.33 9.12 2.69
N GLY A 196 2.39 9.01 1.90
CA GLY A 196 3.66 8.43 2.34
C GLY A 196 4.30 9.09 3.55
N ARG A 197 3.93 10.34 3.85
CA ARG A 197 4.42 11.13 5.00
C ARG A 197 3.63 10.85 6.29
N LEU A 198 2.48 10.17 6.20
CA LEU A 198 1.60 9.97 7.35
C LEU A 198 2.26 9.08 8.39
N TRP A 199 2.28 9.55 9.64
CA TRP A 199 2.79 8.77 10.76
C TRP A 199 1.74 7.75 11.19
N HIS A 200 2.09 6.47 11.09
CA HIS A 200 1.19 5.38 11.36
C HIS A 200 1.94 4.15 11.91
N THR A 201 1.16 3.19 12.41
CA THR A 201 1.61 1.86 12.81
C THR A 201 0.46 0.87 12.67
N ASN A 202 0.73 -0.43 12.74
CA ASN A 202 -0.33 -1.43 12.81
C ASN A 202 -1.01 -1.42 14.18
N GLY A 203 -2.33 -1.55 14.21
CA GLY A 203 -3.07 -1.85 15.42
C GLY A 203 -2.75 -3.25 15.95
N VAL A 204 -3.12 -3.48 17.20
CA VAL A 204 -3.02 -4.79 17.85
C VAL A 204 -4.31 -5.56 17.59
N ASN A 205 -4.18 -6.78 17.06
CA ASN A 205 -5.33 -7.65 16.84
C ASN A 205 -5.67 -8.39 18.14
N THR A 206 -6.79 -8.02 18.77
CA THR A 206 -7.32 -8.61 20.01
C THR A 206 -8.47 -9.59 19.78
N ASP A 207 -8.96 -9.73 18.55
CA ASP A 207 -10.20 -10.46 18.24
C ASP A 207 -10.01 -11.96 18.03
N GLY A 208 -8.76 -12.46 18.05
CA GLY A 208 -8.48 -13.89 17.92
C GLY A 208 -8.62 -14.43 16.48
N VAL A 209 -9.06 -13.61 15.53
CA VAL A 209 -9.27 -13.98 14.12
C VAL A 209 -8.21 -13.32 13.25
N ARG A 210 -7.69 -14.03 12.25
CA ARG A 210 -6.74 -13.48 11.28
C ARG A 210 -7.42 -12.44 10.39
N ARG A 211 -6.67 -11.39 10.02
CA ARG A 211 -7.15 -10.32 9.13
C ARG A 211 -6.15 -10.07 8.02
N ALA A 212 -6.60 -10.19 6.78
CA ALA A 212 -5.81 -9.96 5.58
C ALA A 212 -6.00 -8.54 5.02
N GLY A 213 -4.90 -7.95 4.58
CA GLY A 213 -4.89 -6.71 3.79
C GLY A 213 -3.77 -6.75 2.77
N ILE A 214 -3.98 -6.14 1.61
CA ILE A 214 -2.96 -5.98 0.56
C ILE A 214 -2.51 -4.52 0.56
N PHE A 215 -1.22 -4.28 0.46
CA PHE A 215 -0.60 -2.96 0.46
C PHE A 215 0.17 -2.79 -0.84
N THR A 216 -0.23 -1.79 -1.63
CA THR A 216 0.35 -1.40 -2.92
C THR A 216 1.03 -0.06 -2.77
N TRP A 217 2.35 -0.09 -2.63
CA TRP A 217 3.16 1.11 -2.42
C TRP A 217 3.66 1.66 -3.75
N TYR A 218 3.27 2.89 -4.10
CA TYR A 218 3.72 3.60 -5.30
C TYR A 218 4.70 4.70 -4.92
N THR A 219 5.66 5.00 -5.80
CA THR A 219 6.69 6.01 -5.57
C THR A 219 7.05 6.77 -6.84
N LEU A 220 7.66 7.94 -6.67
CA LEU A 220 8.22 8.70 -7.79
C LEU A 220 9.31 7.90 -8.52
N PRO A 221 9.45 8.05 -9.85
CA PRO A 221 10.37 7.26 -10.67
C PRO A 221 11.86 7.52 -10.41
N ILE A 222 12.18 8.49 -9.55
CA ILE A 222 13.56 8.78 -9.09
C ILE A 222 14.03 7.85 -7.98
N TYR A 223 13.12 7.10 -7.35
CA TYR A 223 13.45 6.17 -6.26
C TYR A 223 13.57 4.74 -6.77
N MET A 224 14.46 3.99 -6.14
CA MET A 224 14.55 2.56 -6.36
C MET A 224 13.34 1.87 -5.68
N PRO A 225 12.57 1.04 -6.41
CA PRO A 225 11.56 0.17 -5.83
C PRO A 225 12.12 -0.73 -4.72
N GLN A 226 11.31 -0.97 -3.69
CA GLN A 226 11.62 -1.95 -2.63
C GLN A 226 11.72 -3.38 -3.19
N GLU A 227 10.85 -3.72 -4.14
CA GLU A 227 10.93 -4.98 -4.88
C GLU A 227 11.73 -4.76 -6.18
N ASN A 228 12.73 -5.60 -6.41
CA ASN A 228 13.47 -5.59 -7.66
C ASN A 228 12.67 -6.32 -8.75
N TRP A 229 11.79 -5.61 -9.44
CA TRP A 229 10.91 -6.20 -10.46
C TRP A 229 11.64 -6.85 -11.62
N PHE A 230 12.83 -6.35 -11.98
CA PHE A 230 13.65 -6.95 -13.04
C PHE A 230 14.08 -8.39 -12.74
N LEU A 231 14.19 -8.75 -11.46
CA LEU A 231 14.56 -10.10 -11.01
C LEU A 231 13.36 -10.90 -10.47
N SER A 232 12.39 -10.23 -9.88
CA SER A 232 11.30 -10.88 -9.14
C SER A 232 10.03 -11.06 -9.97
N ALA A 233 9.73 -10.16 -10.92
CA ALA A 233 8.50 -10.26 -11.70
C ALA A 233 8.50 -11.50 -12.59
N SER A 234 7.39 -12.22 -12.64
CA SER A 234 7.20 -13.34 -13.57
C SER A 234 7.44 -12.86 -15.02
N PRO A 235 8.15 -13.63 -15.87
CA PRO A 235 8.35 -13.28 -17.27
C PRO A 235 7.05 -13.01 -18.04
N SER A 236 5.95 -13.66 -17.65
CA SER A 236 4.62 -13.44 -18.24
C SER A 236 4.14 -12.00 -18.09
N ILE A 237 4.46 -11.33 -16.98
CA ILE A 237 4.06 -9.94 -16.74
C ILE A 237 4.75 -9.02 -17.75
N ARG A 238 6.04 -9.24 -18.00
CA ARG A 238 6.78 -8.46 -19.00
C ARG A 238 6.27 -8.73 -20.42
N GLN A 239 5.82 -9.94 -20.70
CA GLN A 239 5.37 -10.34 -22.04
C GLN A 239 3.94 -9.88 -22.36
N PHE A 240 3.03 -9.98 -21.39
CA PHE A 240 1.58 -9.82 -21.58
C PHE A 240 0.96 -8.70 -20.74
N GLY A 241 1.69 -8.15 -19.77
CA GLY A 241 1.20 -7.05 -18.95
C GLY A 241 0.89 -5.81 -19.78
N SER A 242 -0.09 -5.04 -19.31
CA SER A 242 -0.53 -3.81 -19.96
C SER A 242 0.63 -2.79 -20.06
N GLU A 243 0.48 -1.75 -20.88
CA GLU A 243 1.48 -0.67 -20.90
C GLU A 243 1.58 0.05 -19.56
N THR A 244 0.46 0.20 -18.84
CA THR A 244 0.38 0.81 -17.51
C THR A 244 1.16 -0.01 -16.49
N LEU A 245 0.89 -1.31 -16.40
CA LEU A 245 1.61 -2.23 -15.52
C LEU A 245 3.11 -2.27 -15.83
N GLN A 246 3.48 -2.31 -17.12
CA GLN A 246 4.88 -2.27 -17.52
C GLN A 246 5.56 -0.96 -17.13
N THR A 247 4.86 0.18 -17.17
CA THR A 247 5.37 1.45 -16.66
C THR A 247 5.52 1.41 -15.13
N LEU A 248 4.50 0.94 -14.40
CA LEU A 248 4.55 0.82 -12.94
C LEU A 248 5.72 -0.05 -12.48
N LEU A 249 6.00 -1.16 -13.16
CA LEU A 249 7.09 -2.07 -12.80
C LEU A 249 8.47 -1.63 -13.33
N GLY A 250 8.55 -0.49 -14.04
CA GLY A 250 9.79 0.03 -14.61
C GLY A 250 10.30 -0.70 -15.84
N PHE A 251 9.51 -1.59 -16.45
CA PHE A 251 9.84 -2.26 -17.72
C PHE A 251 9.65 -1.36 -18.94
N ARG A 252 8.86 -0.29 -18.79
CA ARG A 252 8.66 0.74 -19.81
C ARG A 252 9.03 2.13 -19.26
N PRO A 253 10.33 2.47 -19.25
CA PRO A 253 10.81 3.77 -18.79
C PRO A 253 10.29 4.91 -19.67
N GLN A 254 10.18 6.12 -19.14
CA GLN A 254 9.85 7.33 -19.91
C GLN A 254 10.95 8.39 -19.90
N VAL A 255 11.74 8.46 -18.81
CA VAL A 255 12.84 9.44 -18.66
C VAL A 255 14.01 8.78 -17.95
N LEU A 256 13.76 8.21 -16.78
CA LEU A 256 14.75 7.45 -16.00
C LEU A 256 14.61 5.95 -16.30
N GLY A 257 15.72 5.22 -16.24
CA GLY A 257 15.75 3.78 -16.53
C GLY A 257 15.80 3.43 -18.02
N ARG A 258 16.11 4.40 -18.90
CA ARG A 258 16.26 4.19 -20.35
C ARG A 258 17.22 3.07 -20.69
N ILE A 259 16.92 2.36 -21.77
CA ILE A 259 17.73 1.25 -22.28
C ILE A 259 18.46 1.76 -23.52
N ASN A 260 19.79 1.83 -23.48
CA ASN A 260 20.61 2.42 -24.57
C ASN A 260 20.14 3.83 -24.99
N GLY A 261 19.64 4.62 -24.04
CA GLY A 261 19.11 5.96 -24.29
C GLY A 261 17.67 6.01 -24.84
N GLN A 262 16.99 4.87 -24.98
CA GLN A 262 15.62 4.78 -25.48
C GLN A 262 14.63 4.41 -24.35
N ASP A 263 13.39 4.89 -24.49
CA ASP A 263 12.28 4.61 -23.57
C ASP A 263 11.70 3.20 -23.76
N ARG A 264 12.05 2.53 -24.86
CA ARG A 264 11.72 1.14 -25.15
C ARG A 264 12.87 0.47 -25.87
N LEU A 265 13.06 -0.82 -25.61
CA LEU A 265 13.68 -1.69 -26.61
C LEU A 265 12.65 -1.83 -27.73
N GLU A 266 12.89 -1.21 -28.88
CA GLU A 266 12.14 -1.59 -30.09
C GLU A 266 12.24 -3.12 -30.22
N LYS A 267 11.10 -3.78 -30.42
CA LYS A 267 11.14 -5.19 -30.83
C LYS A 267 11.90 -5.18 -32.15
N THR A 268 13.15 -5.65 -32.16
CA THR A 268 13.82 -5.98 -33.41
C THR A 268 12.84 -6.82 -34.21
N PRO A 269 12.43 -6.43 -35.43
CA PRO A 269 11.62 -7.28 -36.27
C PRO A 269 12.37 -8.61 -36.35
N ALA A 270 11.69 -9.72 -36.10
CA ALA A 270 12.23 -11.02 -36.46
C ALA A 270 12.53 -10.94 -37.95
N THR A 271 13.81 -10.87 -38.30
CA THR A 271 14.25 -11.02 -39.68
C THR A 271 13.80 -12.40 -40.13
N GLU A 272 12.98 -12.44 -41.18
CA GLU A 272 12.53 -13.64 -41.90
C GLU A 272 13.69 -14.58 -42.25
#